data_AF-A0A6I9LW88-F1
#
_entry.id   AF-A0A6I9LW88-F1
#
_cell.length_a   1.000
_cell.length_b   1.000
_cell.length_c   1.000
_cell.angle_alpha   90.00
_cell.angle_beta   90.00
_cell.angle_gamma   90.00
#
_symmetry.space_group_name_H-M   'P 1'
#
loop_
_entity.id
_entity.type
_entity.pdbx_description
1 polymer ?
#
loop_
_entity_poly.entity_id
_entity_poly.type
_entity_poly.pdbx_seq_one_letter_code
_entity_poly.pdbx_strand_id
1 'polypeptide(L)'
;MAASFKDVRNSDLEVSDIVSDRLSSEFYKVTTEEYQKAAEEVEAKFKRYEYHPVCADLQTKILQCYRQNTQQTLSCSALASQYMHCVNHAKQSMLEKGG
;
A
#
# COMPACT_ATOMS: atom_id res chain seq x y z
N MET A 1 -66.04 -25.27 -3.10
CA MET A 1 -64.99 -26.21 -2.64
C MET A 1 -63.64 -25.73 -3.17
N ALA A 2 -62.94 -24.90 -2.41
CA ALA A 2 -61.56 -24.49 -2.75
C ALA A 2 -60.78 -24.37 -1.44
N ALA A 3 -60.65 -25.50 -0.73
CA ALA A 3 -60.02 -25.59 0.58
C ALA A 3 -58.75 -26.47 0.55
N SER A 4 -57.99 -26.50 -0.55
CA SER A 4 -56.71 -27.23 -0.61
C SER A 4 -55.58 -26.50 -1.36
N PHE A 5 -55.55 -25.17 -1.39
CA PHE A 5 -54.48 -24.43 -2.09
C PHE A 5 -53.88 -23.27 -1.27
N LYS A 6 -53.87 -23.39 0.06
CA LYS A 6 -53.27 -22.39 0.96
C LYS A 6 -52.14 -22.88 1.86
N ASP A 7 -51.86 -24.17 1.91
CA ASP A 7 -50.77 -24.72 2.74
C ASP A 7 -49.44 -24.95 2.01
N VAL A 8 -49.42 -24.91 0.67
CA VAL A 8 -48.15 -25.04 -0.08
C VAL A 8 -47.37 -23.71 -0.11
N ARG A 9 -48.08 -22.58 -0.23
CA ARG A 9 -47.44 -21.26 -0.36
C ARG A 9 -46.80 -20.73 0.92
N ASN A 10 -47.22 -21.19 2.10
CA ASN A 10 -46.66 -20.68 3.35
C ASN A 10 -45.29 -21.30 3.64
N SER A 11 -45.08 -22.55 3.24
CA SER A 11 -43.81 -23.27 3.43
C SER A 11 -42.72 -22.84 2.43
N ASP A 12 -43.09 -22.44 1.21
CA ASP A 12 -42.13 -21.97 0.18
C ASP A 12 -41.57 -20.57 0.47
N LEU A 13 -42.33 -19.73 1.19
CA LEU A 13 -41.90 -18.38 1.57
C LEU A 13 -40.82 -18.40 2.66
N GLU A 14 -40.89 -19.33 3.62
CA GLU A 14 -39.87 -19.46 4.67
C GLU A 14 -38.54 -20.03 4.14
N VAL A 15 -38.56 -20.82 3.06
CA VAL A 15 -37.35 -21.40 2.47
C VAL A 15 -36.54 -20.34 1.71
N SER A 16 -37.18 -19.37 1.05
CA SER A 16 -36.49 -18.31 0.30
C SER A 16 -35.69 -17.35 1.20
N ASP A 17 -36.23 -17.03 2.38
CA ASP A 17 -35.57 -16.12 3.33
C ASP A 17 -34.37 -16.78 4.03
N ILE A 18 -34.46 -18.08 4.32
CA ILE A 18 -33.35 -18.88 4.88
C ILE A 18 -32.21 -19.04 3.87
N VAL A 19 -32.54 -19.20 2.58
CA VAL A 19 -31.55 -19.33 1.49
C VAL A 19 -30.84 -18.00 1.23
N SER A 20 -31.53 -16.86 1.40
CA SER A 20 -30.94 -15.52 1.28
C SER A 20 -29.89 -15.27 2.37
N ASP A 21 -30.21 -15.53 3.64
CA ASP A 21 -29.28 -15.25 4.75
C ASP A 21 -28.09 -16.23 4.81
N ARG A 22 -28.31 -17.52 4.56
CA ARG A 22 -27.25 -18.55 4.67
C ARG A 22 -26.29 -18.55 3.48
N LEU A 23 -26.79 -18.39 2.25
CA LEU A 23 -25.91 -18.29 1.07
C LEU A 23 -25.21 -16.94 1.02
N SER A 24 -25.87 -15.86 1.45
CA SER A 24 -25.22 -14.55 1.56
C SER A 24 -24.12 -14.58 2.61
N SER A 25 -24.36 -15.05 3.85
CA SER A 25 -23.35 -15.04 4.93
C SER A 25 -22.09 -15.84 4.62
N GLU A 26 -22.21 -17.09 4.16
CA GLU A 26 -21.03 -17.95 3.97
C GLU A 26 -20.30 -17.68 2.65
N PHE A 27 -21.01 -17.34 1.56
CA PHE A 27 -20.33 -16.90 0.34
C PHE A 27 -19.78 -15.48 0.48
N TYR A 28 -20.47 -14.52 1.11
CA TYR A 28 -19.86 -13.20 1.38
C TYR A 28 -18.63 -13.34 2.25
N LYS A 29 -18.65 -14.16 3.32
CA LYS A 29 -17.48 -14.33 4.18
C LYS A 29 -16.30 -14.93 3.43
N VAL A 30 -16.49 -16.06 2.75
CA VAL A 30 -15.39 -16.71 2.01
C VAL A 30 -14.90 -15.83 0.85
N THR A 31 -15.80 -15.13 0.13
CA THR A 31 -15.36 -14.23 -0.95
C THR A 31 -14.70 -12.96 -0.45
N THR A 32 -15.12 -12.42 0.70
CA THR A 32 -14.49 -11.24 1.29
C THR A 32 -13.16 -11.59 1.94
N GLU A 33 -13.06 -12.73 2.63
CA GLU A 33 -11.82 -13.20 3.26
C GLU A 33 -10.78 -13.59 2.22
N GLU A 34 -11.14 -14.35 1.19
CA GLU A 34 -10.21 -14.69 0.09
C GLU A 34 -9.81 -13.44 -0.71
N TYR A 35 -10.73 -12.49 -0.92
CA TYR A 35 -10.38 -11.20 -1.54
C TYR A 35 -9.45 -10.36 -0.67
N GLN A 36 -9.75 -10.25 0.62
CA GLN A 36 -8.93 -9.51 1.58
C GLN A 36 -7.52 -10.12 1.65
N LYS A 37 -7.42 -11.44 1.73
CA LYS A 37 -6.15 -12.16 1.70
C LYS A 37 -5.40 -11.97 0.39
N ALA A 38 -6.08 -12.04 -0.75
CA ALA A 38 -5.47 -11.76 -2.05
C ALA A 38 -4.98 -10.30 -2.14
N ALA A 39 -5.74 -9.34 -1.60
CA ALA A 39 -5.37 -7.93 -1.53
C ALA A 39 -4.17 -7.70 -0.61
N GLU A 40 -4.12 -8.35 0.55
CA GLU A 40 -2.99 -8.31 1.48
C GLU A 40 -1.74 -8.98 0.89
N GLU A 41 -1.88 -10.10 0.17
CA GLU A 41 -0.77 -10.74 -0.52
C GLU A 41 -0.23 -9.88 -1.65
N VAL A 42 -1.11 -9.19 -2.39
CA VAL A 42 -0.71 -8.20 -3.40
C VAL A 42 -0.08 -6.99 -2.73
N GLU A 43 -0.64 -6.44 -1.67
CA GLU A 43 -0.06 -5.31 -0.94
C GLU A 43 1.29 -5.67 -0.33
N ALA A 44 1.46 -6.88 0.21
CA ALA A 44 2.73 -7.36 0.76
C ALA A 44 3.79 -7.56 -0.35
N LYS A 45 3.41 -8.11 -1.50
CA LYS A 45 4.30 -8.31 -2.65
C LYS A 45 4.62 -7.02 -3.40
N PHE A 46 3.69 -6.07 -3.43
CA PHE A 46 3.76 -4.80 -4.15
C PHE A 46 3.83 -3.60 -3.22
N LYS A 47 4.21 -3.80 -1.95
CA LYS A 47 4.44 -2.73 -0.97
C LYS A 47 5.32 -1.72 -1.68
N ARG A 48 4.70 -0.60 -2.06
CA ARG A 48 5.33 0.38 -2.93
C ARG A 48 6.65 0.71 -2.28
N TYR A 49 7.75 0.45 -3.01
CA TYR A 49 9.11 0.74 -2.58
C TYR A 49 9.05 2.02 -1.76
N GLU A 50 9.30 1.87 -0.47
CA GLU A 50 9.16 2.96 0.49
C GLU A 50 10.20 3.98 0.04
N TYR A 51 9.74 5.02 -0.66
CA TYR A 51 10.61 5.97 -1.36
C TYR A 51 11.27 6.83 -0.29
N HIS A 52 12.37 6.32 0.22
CA HIS A 52 13.21 7.01 1.17
C HIS A 52 14.27 7.77 0.37
N PRO A 53 14.20 9.10 0.32
CA PRO A 53 15.23 9.87 -0.35
C PRO A 53 16.55 9.71 0.42
N VAL A 54 17.45 8.88 -0.13
CA VAL A 54 18.69 8.39 0.50
C VAL A 54 19.63 9.52 0.98
N CYS A 55 19.46 10.75 0.48
CA CYS A 55 20.28 11.90 0.85
C CYS A 55 19.48 13.17 1.21
N ALA A 56 18.18 13.08 1.55
CA ALA A 56 17.33 14.26 1.79
C ALA A 56 17.83 15.18 2.93
N ASP A 57 18.31 14.60 4.03
CA ASP A 57 18.81 15.39 5.15
C ASP A 57 20.08 16.15 4.77
N LEU A 58 20.99 15.50 4.04
CA LEU A 58 22.21 16.13 3.53
C LEU A 58 21.87 17.21 2.50
N GLN A 59 20.86 16.97 1.65
CA GLN A 59 20.36 17.95 0.68
C GLN A 59 19.79 19.19 1.38
N THR A 60 19.04 19.01 2.46
CA THR A 60 18.51 20.13 3.24
C THR A 60 19.64 20.94 3.87
N LYS A 61 20.61 20.26 4.50
CA LYS A 61 21.74 20.90 5.17
C LYS A 61 22.64 21.67 4.19
N ILE A 62 22.96 21.10 3.02
CA ILE A 62 23.82 21.78 2.03
C ILE A 62 23.14 23.02 1.45
N LEU A 63 21.85 22.94 1.15
CA LEU A 63 21.08 24.09 0.67
C LEU A 63 21.01 25.19 1.73
N GLN A 64 20.80 24.83 2.99
CA GLN A 64 20.83 25.77 4.10
C GLN A 64 22.21 26.43 4.25
N CYS A 65 23.30 25.66 4.15
CA CYS A 65 24.65 26.19 4.24
C CYS A 65 24.93 27.23 3.15
N TYR A 66 24.58 26.95 1.89
CA TYR A 66 24.78 27.91 0.80
C TYR A 66 23.91 29.17 0.94
N ARG A 67 22.70 29.05 1.48
CA ARG A 67 21.84 30.21 1.77
C ARG A 67 22.43 31.10 2.87
N GLN A 68 23.05 30.50 3.88
CA GLN A 68 23.67 31.23 5.00
C GLN A 68 25.04 31.81 4.63
N ASN A 69 25.79 31.15 3.74
CA ASN A 69 27.17 31.49 3.40
C ASN A 69 27.32 31.87 1.92
N THR A 70 26.50 32.81 1.43
CA THR A 70 26.46 33.21 0.02
C THR A 70 27.78 33.75 -0.52
N GLN A 71 28.56 34.44 0.33
CA GLN A 71 29.89 34.96 -0.03
C GLN A 71 31.04 34.01 0.35
N GLN A 72 30.76 32.95 1.11
CA GLN A 72 31.74 32.01 1.61
C GLN A 72 31.32 30.57 1.26
N THR A 73 30.95 30.34 0.01
CA THR A 73 30.42 29.05 -0.47
C THR A 73 31.39 27.89 -0.26
N LEU A 74 32.69 28.17 -0.21
CA LEU A 74 33.74 27.19 0.10
C LEU A 74 33.67 26.65 1.54
N SER A 75 33.06 27.37 2.49
CA SER A 75 32.81 26.87 3.85
C SER A 75 31.88 25.64 3.85
N CYS A 76 31.01 25.53 2.84
CA CYS A 76 30.10 24.39 2.66
C CYS A 76 30.75 23.21 1.93
N SER A 77 32.03 23.28 1.55
CA SER A 77 32.73 22.25 0.77
C SER A 77 32.70 20.88 1.42
N ALA A 78 32.96 20.79 2.73
CA ALA A 78 32.92 19.53 3.46
C ALA A 78 31.53 18.88 3.43
N LEU A 79 30.48 19.69 3.47
CA LEU A 79 29.09 19.24 3.40
C LEU A 79 28.70 18.84 1.96
N ALA A 80 29.24 19.54 0.96
CA ALA A 80 29.11 19.19 -0.45
C ALA A 80 29.76 17.85 -0.78
N SER A 81 30.96 17.59 -0.26
CA SER A 81 31.64 16.29 -0.42
C SER A 81 30.82 15.16 0.19
N GLN A 82 30.27 15.34 1.39
CA GLN A 82 29.42 14.34 2.04
C GLN A 82 28.14 14.05 1.24
N TYR A 83 27.47 15.09 0.74
CA TYR A 83 26.30 14.93 -0.12
C TYR A 83 26.65 14.15 -1.40
N MET A 84 27.77 14.48 -2.04
CA MET A 84 28.24 13.77 -3.24
C MET A 84 28.57 12.30 -2.98
N HIS A 85 29.19 11.98 -1.84
CA HIS A 85 29.43 10.59 -1.45
C HIS A 85 28.12 9.81 -1.25
N CYS A 86 27.15 10.40 -0.57
CA CYS A 86 25.83 9.81 -0.40
C CYS A 86 25.14 9.53 -1.74
N VAL A 87 25.15 10.50 -2.67
CA VAL A 87 24.54 10.36 -3.99
C VAL A 87 25.24 9.27 -4.81
N ASN A 88 26.57 9.22 -4.79
CA ASN A 88 27.33 8.23 -5.54
C ASN A 88 27.11 6.81 -4.99
N HIS A 89 27.09 6.65 -3.67
CA HIS A 89 26.78 5.38 -3.02
C HIS A 89 25.35 4.94 -3.35
N ALA A 90 24.37 5.85 -3.27
CA ALA A 90 22.99 5.56 -3.63
C ALA A 90 22.89 5.09 -5.09
N LYS A 91 23.55 5.81 -6.02
CA LYS A 91 23.60 5.42 -7.45
C LYS A 91 24.19 4.02 -7.64
N GLN A 92 25.30 3.70 -6.99
CA GLN A 92 25.93 2.38 -7.07
C GLN A 92 24.99 1.28 -6.54
N SER A 93 24.39 1.49 -5.37
CA SER A 93 23.47 0.52 -4.75
C SER A 93 22.22 0.24 -5.59
N MET A 94 21.78 1.20 -6.41
CA MET A 94 20.66 1.02 -7.33
C MET A 94 21.06 0.25 -8.59
N LEU A 95 22.31 0.37 -9.05
CA LEU A 95 22.82 -0.37 -10.20
C LEU A 95 23.06 -1.85 -9.85
N GLU A 96 23.46 -2.16 -8.63
CA GLU A 96 23.73 -3.54 -8.17
C GLU A 96 22.45 -4.37 -7.94
N LYS A 97 21.33 -3.72 -7.59
CA LYS A 97 20.05 -4.39 -7.32
C LYS A 97 19.15 -4.58 -8.55
N GLY A 98 19.61 -4.14 -9.72
CA GLY A 98 18.88 -4.21 -10.99
C GLY A 98 19.30 -5.35 -11.93
N GLY A 99 20.07 -6.33 -11.46
CA GLY A 99 20.53 -7.50 -12.22
C GLY A 99 19.77 -8.77 -11.89
#